data_AF-A0A5B0KQM3-F1
#
_entry.id   AF-A0A5B0KQM3-F1
#
_cell.length_a   1.000
_cell.length_b   1.000
_cell.length_c   1.000
_cell.angle_alpha   90.00
_cell.angle_beta   90.00
_cell.angle_gamma   90.00
#
_symmetry.space_group_name_H-M   'P 1'
#
loop_
_entity.id
_entity.type
_entity.pdbx_description
1 polymer ?
#
loop_
_entity_poly.entity_id
_entity_poly.type
_entity_poly.pdbx_seq_one_letter_code
_entity_poly.pdbx_strand_id
1 'polypeptide(L)'
;MPTLSIPAWSPSLEVGNAIIDADHKETVELLAEAAKASDADLPTHFTAFAQHLRDHLAREEELMHQYGFPPTPIHVHEHNRVRLELEGIAKRMAAGNLALVRGYLTEVVPEWFINHKNTMDSATAAWIRSQGG
;
A
#
# COMPACT_ATOMS: atom_id res chain seq x y z
N MET A 1 20.82 -4.74 10.63
CA MET A 1 20.07 -4.11 9.53
C MET A 1 19.52 -2.81 10.06
N PRO A 2 19.62 -1.67 9.36
CA PRO A 2 18.89 -0.49 9.78
C PRO A 2 17.40 -0.83 9.71
N THR A 3 16.68 -0.63 10.80
CA THR A 3 15.23 -0.74 10.81
C THR A 3 14.71 0.30 9.82
N LEU A 4 14.03 -0.13 8.75
CA LEU A 4 13.34 0.82 7.87
C LEU A 4 12.32 1.57 8.72
N SER A 5 12.47 2.88 8.81
CA SER A 5 11.49 3.73 9.46
C SER A 5 10.22 3.73 8.62
N ILE A 6 9.08 3.49 9.26
CA ILE A 6 7.77 3.64 8.62
C ILE A 6 7.69 5.06 8.03
N PRO A 7 7.35 5.20 6.73
CA PRO A 7 7.26 6.50 6.11
C PRO A 7 6.19 7.34 6.81
N ALA A 8 6.53 8.59 7.14
CA ALA A 8 5.55 9.58 7.55
C ALA A 8 5.09 10.34 6.29
N TRP A 9 3.81 10.71 6.24
CA TRP A 9 3.31 11.49 5.11
C TRP A 9 4.10 12.78 4.94
N SER A 10 4.49 13.05 3.69
CA SER A 10 5.02 14.34 3.25
C SER A 10 4.81 14.48 1.74
N PRO A 11 4.85 15.70 1.18
CA PRO A 11 4.66 15.90 -0.26
C PRO A 11 5.65 15.12 -1.15
N SER A 12 6.79 14.64 -0.63
CA SER A 12 7.69 13.79 -1.41
C SER A 12 7.10 12.42 -1.77
N LEU A 13 6.03 12.01 -1.09
CA LEU A 13 5.30 10.78 -1.38
C LEU A 13 4.22 10.96 -2.44
N GLU A 14 4.02 12.17 -2.97
CA GLU A 14 3.07 12.39 -4.06
C GLU A 14 3.63 11.85 -5.39
N VAL A 15 2.72 11.32 -6.23
CA VAL A 15 2.93 11.00 -7.65
C VAL A 15 2.24 12.02 -8.57
N GLY A 16 1.45 12.94 -7.98
CA GLY A 16 0.79 14.04 -8.68
C GLY A 16 -0.51 13.62 -9.36
N ASN A 17 -1.20 12.63 -8.80
CA ASN A 17 -2.59 12.33 -9.12
C ASN A 17 -3.38 12.35 -7.80
N ALA A 18 -4.35 13.26 -7.69
CA ALA A 18 -4.98 13.57 -6.41
C ALA A 18 -5.69 12.36 -5.75
N ILE A 19 -6.18 11.39 -6.54
CA ILE A 19 -6.81 10.18 -6.02
C ILE A 19 -5.75 9.26 -5.43
N ILE A 20 -4.69 8.99 -6.19
CA ILE A 20 -3.57 8.15 -5.74
C ILE A 20 -2.86 8.78 -4.53
N ASP A 21 -2.63 10.10 -4.56
CA ASP A 21 -1.95 10.83 -3.47
C ASP A 21 -2.76 10.79 -2.16
N ALA A 22 -4.09 10.89 -2.24
CA ALA A 22 -4.96 10.75 -1.07
C ALA A 22 -4.90 9.33 -0.49
N ASP A 23 -4.91 8.30 -1.34
CA ASP A 23 -4.80 6.91 -0.91
C ASP A 23 -3.42 6.59 -0.32
N HIS A 24 -2.35 7.13 -0.89
CA HIS A 24 -0.98 6.99 -0.39
C HIS A 24 -0.84 7.59 1.00
N LYS A 25 -1.45 8.77 1.23
CA LYS A 25 -1.48 9.40 2.55
C LYS A 25 -2.16 8.52 3.59
N GLU A 26 -3.38 8.07 3.30
CA GLU A 26 -4.12 7.22 4.23
C GLU A 26 -3.40 5.86 4.45
N THR A 27 -2.73 5.33 3.43
CA THR A 27 -1.92 4.11 3.55
C THR A 27 -0.80 4.27 4.58
N VAL A 28 -0.01 5.35 4.51
CA VAL A 28 1.10 5.54 5.45
C VAL A 28 0.63 5.90 6.86
N GLU A 29 -0.50 6.60 6.99
CA GLU A 29 -1.13 6.90 8.27
C GLU A 29 -1.64 5.62 8.95
N LEU A 30 -2.42 4.79 8.26
CA LEU A 30 -2.92 3.52 8.79
C LEU A 30 -1.79 2.52 9.09
N LEU A 31 -0.73 2.51 8.27
CA LEU A 31 0.45 1.69 8.52
C LEU A 31 1.15 2.09 9.83
N ALA A 32 1.32 3.39 10.05
CA ALA A 32 1.93 3.92 11.26
C ALA A 32 1.10 3.60 12.51
N GLU A 33 -0.23 3.70 12.43
CA GLU A 33 -1.12 3.34 13.53
C GLU A 33 -1.07 1.83 13.82
N ALA A 34 -1.13 0.98 12.78
CA ALA A 34 -1.06 -0.47 12.94
C ALA A 34 0.27 -0.93 13.54
N ALA A 35 1.39 -0.32 13.14
CA ALA A 35 2.69 -0.67 13.70
C ALA A 35 2.86 -0.27 15.17
N LYS A 36 2.22 0.82 15.61
CA LYS A 36 2.26 1.32 16.99
C LYS A 36 1.18 0.71 17.90
N ALA A 37 0.19 0.04 17.32
CA ALA A 37 -0.91 -0.55 18.05
C ALA A 37 -0.42 -1.52 19.13
N SER A 38 -1.14 -1.59 20.26
CA SER A 38 -0.93 -2.62 21.28
C SER A 38 -1.22 -4.02 20.71
N ASP A 39 -0.77 -5.08 21.38
CA ASP A 39 -1.10 -6.45 20.93
C ASP A 39 -2.61 -6.72 20.90
N ALA A 40 -3.36 -6.08 21.81
CA ALA A 40 -4.82 -6.19 21.86
C ALA A 40 -5.49 -5.45 20.69
N ASP A 41 -4.94 -4.32 20.25
CA ASP A 41 -5.52 -3.47 19.21
C ASP A 41 -5.00 -3.78 17.81
N LEU A 42 -3.90 -4.52 17.70
CA LEU A 42 -3.23 -4.84 16.44
C LEU A 42 -4.17 -5.52 15.40
N PRO A 43 -5.06 -6.46 15.76
CA PRO A 43 -5.99 -7.06 14.80
C PRO A 43 -6.91 -6.02 14.13
N THR A 44 -7.41 -5.06 14.91
CA THR A 44 -8.31 -3.99 14.41
C THR A 44 -7.56 -3.08 13.45
N HIS A 45 -6.38 -2.60 13.84
CA HIS A 45 -5.60 -1.68 13.01
C HIS A 45 -5.06 -2.36 11.75
N PHE A 46 -4.60 -3.61 11.86
CA PHE A 46 -4.21 -4.39 10.68
C PHE A 46 -5.37 -4.59 9.71
N THR A 47 -6.58 -4.86 10.22
CA THR A 47 -7.77 -5.02 9.37
C THR A 47 -8.10 -3.74 8.62
N ALA A 48 -8.05 -2.58 9.29
CA ALA A 48 -8.27 -1.28 8.67
C ALA A 48 -7.22 -0.98 7.59
N PHE A 49 -5.94 -1.15 7.91
CA PHE A 49 -4.84 -0.98 6.96
C PHE A 49 -4.99 -1.91 5.74
N ALA A 50 -5.23 -3.20 5.97
CA ALA A 50 -5.34 -4.18 4.90
C ALA A 50 -6.57 -3.92 4.01
N GLN A 51 -7.67 -3.43 4.59
CA GLN A 51 -8.85 -3.05 3.83
C GLN A 51 -8.58 -1.83 2.95
N HIS A 52 -8.03 -0.76 3.53
CA HIS A 52 -7.64 0.42 2.78
C HIS A 52 -6.70 0.09 1.63
N LEU A 53 -5.67 -0.72 1.90
CA LEU A 53 -4.71 -1.10 0.85
C LEU A 53 -5.39 -1.85 -0.29
N ARG A 54 -6.32 -2.78 -0.01
CA ARG A 54 -7.09 -3.46 -1.07
C ARG A 54 -7.91 -2.49 -1.91
N ASP A 55 -8.56 -1.53 -1.25
CA ASP A 55 -9.44 -0.57 -1.91
C ASP A 55 -8.63 0.44 -2.74
N HIS A 56 -7.46 0.88 -2.25
CA HIS A 56 -6.51 1.69 -3.01
C HIS A 56 -6.06 0.98 -4.29
N LEU A 57 -5.59 -0.26 -4.19
CA LEU A 57 -5.13 -1.03 -5.35
C LEU A 57 -6.26 -1.20 -6.38
N ALA A 58 -7.50 -1.40 -5.93
CA ALA A 58 -8.66 -1.50 -6.82
C ALA A 58 -9.01 -0.16 -7.49
N ARG A 59 -8.91 0.97 -6.77
CA ARG A 59 -9.12 2.31 -7.34
C ARG A 59 -8.06 2.65 -8.38
N GLU A 60 -6.80 2.33 -8.12
CA GLU A 60 -5.73 2.55 -9.10
C GLU A 60 -5.93 1.67 -10.34
N GLU A 61 -6.35 0.41 -10.18
CA GLU A 61 -6.69 -0.46 -11.31
C GLU A 61 -7.80 0.11 -12.18
N GLU A 62 -8.85 0.68 -11.57
CA GLU A 62 -9.89 1.37 -12.32
C GLU A 62 -9.34 2.57 -13.09
N LEU A 63 -8.47 3.38 -12.46
CA LEU A 63 -7.81 4.50 -13.15
C LEU A 63 -6.93 4.02 -14.32
N MET A 64 -6.16 2.95 -14.12
CA MET A 64 -5.35 2.36 -15.18
C MET A 64 -6.20 1.91 -16.37
N HIS A 65 -7.35 1.28 -16.12
CA HIS A 65 -8.29 0.87 -17.16
C HIS A 65 -8.96 2.07 -17.83
N GLN A 66 -9.43 3.04 -17.06
CA GLN A 66 -10.10 4.25 -17.54
C GLN A 66 -9.23 5.04 -18.51
N TYR A 67 -7.93 5.20 -18.20
CA TYR A 67 -7.00 5.97 -19.01
C TYR A 67 -6.18 5.12 -19.99
N GLY A 68 -6.44 3.82 -20.09
CA GLY A 68 -5.78 2.93 -21.03
C GLY A 68 -4.26 2.80 -20.80
N PHE A 69 -3.84 2.69 -19.54
CA PHE A 69 -2.43 2.58 -19.16
C PHE A 69 -1.79 1.30 -19.75
N PRO A 70 -0.77 1.37 -20.62
CA PRO A 70 -0.29 0.19 -21.34
C PRO A 70 0.24 -0.97 -20.46
N PRO A 71 0.96 -0.73 -19.34
CA PRO A 71 1.47 -1.81 -18.50
C PRO A 71 0.50 -2.23 -17.38
N THR A 72 -0.81 -2.02 -17.50
CA THR A 72 -1.81 -2.53 -16.54
C THR A 72 -1.63 -4.01 -16.17
N PRO A 73 -1.36 -4.96 -17.10
CA PRO A 73 -1.26 -6.38 -16.72
C PRO A 73 -0.16 -6.68 -15.72
N ILE A 74 1.01 -6.04 -15.83
CA ILE A 74 2.12 -6.26 -14.89
C ILE A 74 1.89 -5.53 -13.56
N HIS A 75 1.23 -4.37 -13.59
CA HIS A 75 0.87 -3.63 -12.38
C HIS A 75 -0.19 -4.38 -11.55
N VAL A 76 -1.26 -4.85 -12.19
CA VAL A 76 -2.29 -5.71 -11.56
C VAL A 76 -1.68 -7.00 -11.01
N HIS A 77 -0.69 -7.58 -11.69
CA HIS A 77 0.00 -8.76 -11.17
C HIS A 77 0.69 -8.49 -9.83
N GLU A 78 1.39 -7.35 -9.73
CA GLU A 78 2.03 -6.92 -8.48
C GLU A 78 1.00 -6.65 -7.38
N HIS A 79 -0.12 -6.00 -7.69
CA HIS A 79 -1.23 -5.82 -6.74
C HIS A 79 -1.78 -7.15 -6.22
N ASN A 80 -1.94 -8.14 -7.09
CA ASN A 80 -2.42 -9.47 -6.69
C ASN A 80 -1.42 -10.20 -5.79
N ARG A 81 -0.11 -10.03 -6.01
CA ARG A 81 0.92 -10.54 -5.09
C ARG A 81 0.75 -9.96 -3.69
N VAL A 82 0.56 -8.63 -3.60
CA VAL A 82 0.36 -7.93 -2.32
C VAL A 82 -0.94 -8.36 -1.64
N ARG A 83 -2.04 -8.51 -2.38
CA ARG A 83 -3.32 -9.02 -1.83
C ARG A 83 -3.14 -10.42 -1.22
N LEU A 84 -2.44 -11.31 -1.91
CA LEU A 84 -2.15 -12.66 -1.41
C LEU A 84 -1.28 -12.63 -0.15
N GLU A 85 -0.31 -11.73 -0.08
CA GLU A 85 0.50 -11.52 1.13
C GLU A 85 -0.34 -11.04 2.30
N LEU A 86 -1.23 -10.06 2.10
CA LEU A 86 -2.16 -9.59 3.13
C LEU A 86 -3.01 -10.73 3.69
N GLU A 87 -3.54 -11.61 2.83
CA GLU A 87 -4.29 -12.80 3.27
C GLU A 87 -3.42 -13.75 4.10
N GLY A 88 -2.18 -13.96 3.69
CA GLY A 88 -1.21 -14.75 4.43
C GLY A 88 -0.96 -14.18 5.83
N ILE A 89 -0.73 -12.87 5.92
CA ILE A 89 -0.50 -12.18 7.19
C ILE A 89 -1.74 -12.20 8.08
N ALA A 90 -2.95 -12.03 7.51
CA ALA A 90 -4.19 -12.16 8.26
C ALA A 90 -4.35 -13.55 8.90
N LYS A 91 -3.95 -14.62 8.20
CA LYS A 91 -3.93 -15.98 8.76
C LYS A 91 -2.91 -16.11 9.90
N ARG A 92 -1.76 -15.45 9.81
CA ARG A 92 -0.76 -15.41 10.90
C ARG A 92 -1.27 -14.64 12.11
N MET A 93 -1.98 -13.54 11.90
CA MET A 93 -2.67 -12.79 12.96
C MET A 93 -3.67 -13.69 13.70
N ALA A 94 -4.55 -14.38 12.96
CA ALA A 94 -5.55 -15.28 13.53
C ALA A 94 -4.93 -16.46 14.30
N ALA A 95 -3.72 -16.89 13.91
CA ALA A 95 -2.95 -17.91 14.62
C ALA A 95 -2.15 -17.37 15.82
N GLY A 96 -2.29 -16.09 16.17
CA GLY A 96 -1.61 -15.46 17.30
C GLY A 96 -0.14 -15.07 17.05
N ASN A 97 0.35 -15.12 15.81
CA ASN A 97 1.72 -14.77 15.49
C ASN A 97 1.88 -13.25 15.26
N LEU A 98 1.71 -12.47 16.34
CA LEU A 98 1.75 -11.01 16.29
C LEU A 98 3.13 -10.47 15.88
N ALA A 99 4.21 -11.14 16.27
CA ALA A 99 5.57 -10.75 15.92
C ALA A 99 5.79 -10.73 14.40
N LEU A 100 5.29 -11.75 13.69
CA LEU A 100 5.38 -11.81 12.23
C LEU A 100 4.54 -10.70 11.59
N VAL A 101 3.33 -10.43 12.09
CA VAL A 101 2.51 -9.33 11.56
C VAL A 101 3.18 -7.98 11.75
N ARG A 102 3.79 -7.75 12.92
CA ARG A 102 4.56 -6.52 13.18
C ARG A 102 5.74 -6.40 12.21
N GLY A 103 6.52 -7.46 12.02
CA GLY A 103 7.63 -7.46 11.05
C GLY A 103 7.16 -7.12 9.64
N TYR A 104 6.03 -7.67 9.20
CA TYR A 104 5.45 -7.31 7.90
C TYR A 104 5.11 -5.81 7.80
N LEU A 105 4.46 -5.25 8.83
CA LEU A 105 4.08 -3.83 8.86
C LEU A 105 5.30 -2.89 8.98
N THR A 106 6.36 -3.30 9.68
CA THR A 106 7.51 -2.42 9.96
C THR A 106 8.66 -2.57 8.97
N GLU A 107 8.74 -3.69 8.24
CA GLU A 107 9.89 -3.99 7.37
C GLU A 107 9.44 -4.18 5.91
N VAL A 108 8.42 -5.00 5.67
CA VAL A 108 8.03 -5.40 4.31
C VAL A 108 7.20 -4.32 3.62
N VAL A 109 6.13 -3.86 4.26
CA VAL A 109 5.23 -2.86 3.67
C VAL A 109 5.95 -1.53 3.38
N PRO A 110 6.77 -0.95 4.29
CA PRO A 110 7.49 0.29 4.00
C PRO A 110 8.41 0.20 2.78
N GLU A 111 9.17 -0.89 2.66
CA GLU A 111 10.04 -1.11 1.50
C GLU A 111 9.24 -1.23 0.21
N TRP A 112 8.21 -2.08 0.23
CA TRP A 112 7.34 -2.29 -0.92
C TRP A 112 6.68 -0.98 -1.37
N PHE A 113 6.07 -0.24 -0.43
CA PHE A 113 5.33 0.99 -0.74
C PHE A 113 6.22 2.03 -1.43
N ILE A 114 7.42 2.28 -0.90
CA ILE A 114 8.35 3.25 -1.48
C ILE A 114 8.80 2.82 -2.89
N ASN A 115 9.10 1.53 -3.07
CA ASN A 115 9.51 1.02 -4.37
C ASN A 115 8.36 1.07 -5.39
N HIS A 116 7.16 0.63 -5.00
CA HIS A 116 5.97 0.61 -5.84
C HIS A 116 5.58 2.02 -6.28
N LYS A 117 5.43 2.94 -5.32
CA LYS A 117 5.15 4.36 -5.56
C LYS A 117 6.14 4.98 -6.55
N ASN A 118 7.44 4.78 -6.33
CA ASN A 118 8.48 5.44 -7.14
C ASN A 118 8.64 4.86 -8.54
N THR A 119 8.03 3.70 -8.82
CA THR A 119 8.19 3.01 -10.11
C THR A 119 6.87 2.86 -10.84
N MET A 120 5.91 2.14 -10.28
CA MET A 120 4.66 1.77 -10.94
C MET A 120 3.66 2.93 -10.87
N ASP A 121 3.35 3.42 -9.67
CA ASP A 121 2.33 4.46 -9.46
C ASP A 121 2.75 5.79 -10.08
N SER A 122 4.04 6.13 -10.00
CA SER A 122 4.59 7.30 -10.68
C SER A 122 4.43 7.21 -12.21
N ALA A 123 4.55 6.02 -12.79
CA ALA A 123 4.31 5.80 -14.22
C ALA A 123 2.82 5.89 -14.56
N THR A 124 1.94 5.33 -13.73
CA THR A 124 0.49 5.44 -13.85
C THR A 124 0.05 6.90 -13.81
N ALA A 125 0.49 7.66 -12.81
CA ALA A 125 0.13 9.07 -12.66
C ALA A 125 0.68 9.94 -13.82
N ALA A 126 1.90 9.70 -14.27
CA ALA A 126 2.47 10.38 -15.43
C ALA A 126 1.66 10.08 -16.71
N TRP A 127 1.20 8.84 -16.90
CA TRP A 127 0.35 8.47 -18.02
C TRP A 127 -1.00 9.18 -17.97
N ILE A 128 -1.72 9.09 -16.84
CA ILE A 128 -3.03 9.74 -16.64
C ILE A 128 -2.94 11.24 -16.97
N ARG A 129 -1.91 11.91 -16.46
CA ARG A 129 -1.64 13.34 -16.74
C ARG A 129 -1.45 13.62 -18.23
N SER A 130 -0.77 12.73 -18.96
CA SER A 130 -0.58 12.87 -20.42
C SER A 130 -1.87 12.66 -21.22
N GLN A 131 -2.87 12.00 -20.62
CA GLN A 131 -4.21 11.82 -21.17
C GLN A 131 -5.19 12.93 -20.71
N GLY A 132 -4.73 13.91 -19.93
CA GLY A 132 -5.55 15.03 -19.45
C GLY A 132 -6.37 14.75 -18.20
N GLY A 133 -6.04 13.68 -17.46
CA GLY A 133 -6.60 13.37 -16.14
C GLY A 133 -5.74 13.82 -14.96
#